data_AF-A0A6G8F198-F1
#
_entry.id   AF-A0A6G8F198-F1
#
_cell.length_a   1.000
_cell.length_b   1.000
_cell.length_c   1.000
_cell.angle_alpha   90.00
_cell.angle_beta   90.00
_cell.angle_gamma   90.00
#
_symmetry.space_group_name_H-M   'P 1'
#
loop_
_entity.id
_entity.type
_entity.pdbx_description
1 polymer ?
#
loop_
_entity_poly.entity_id
_entity_poly.type
_entity_poly.pdbx_seq_one_letter_code
_entity_poly.pdbx_strand_id
1 'polypeptide(L)'
;MLSNDENIEKIADFVEEVKQWLLIKKEYTKLDVVEKVVRILSTLTIAFVIALLTLLALIYLSFAAAYFLAGILHSLPLAFLCVCLAYIVVLSVVVMKRHSWIERPMVRFLIGIFKDDENKQ
;
A
#
# COMPACT_ATOMS: atom_id res chain seq x y z
N MET A 1 -61.49 -13.14 0.23
CA MET A 1 -60.59 -12.73 -0.88
C MET A 1 -60.39 -11.22 -0.77
N LEU A 2 -59.61 -10.74 0.21
CA LEU A 2 -59.27 -9.31 0.39
C LEU A 2 -58.05 -9.19 1.32
N SER A 3 -56.92 -9.78 0.91
CA SER A 3 -55.67 -9.65 1.66
C SER A 3 -54.43 -9.70 0.77
N ASN A 4 -54.62 -9.81 -0.55
CA ASN A 4 -53.50 -9.81 -1.50
C ASN A 4 -53.19 -8.39 -2.00
N ASP A 5 -54.20 -7.53 -2.17
CA ASP A 5 -54.01 -6.19 -2.75
C ASP A 5 -53.35 -5.21 -1.76
N GLU A 6 -53.73 -5.23 -0.48
CA GLU A 6 -53.09 -4.37 0.55
C GLU A 6 -51.62 -4.73 0.79
N ASN A 7 -51.26 -5.99 0.59
CA ASN A 7 -49.88 -6.47 0.78
C ASN A 7 -49.00 -6.14 -0.43
N ILE A 8 -49.57 -6.15 -1.64
CA ILE A 8 -48.88 -5.75 -2.86
C ILE A 8 -48.60 -4.24 -2.88
N GLU A 9 -49.53 -3.43 -2.37
CA GLU A 9 -49.39 -1.97 -2.28
C GLU A 9 -48.25 -1.57 -1.31
N LYS A 10 -48.18 -2.21 -0.14
CA LYS A 10 -47.07 -2.00 0.80
C LYS A 10 -45.73 -2.44 0.22
N ILE A 11 -45.69 -3.56 -0.52
CA ILE A 11 -44.45 -4.01 -1.18
C ILE A 11 -44.01 -3.01 -2.26
N ALA A 12 -44.94 -2.38 -2.97
CA ALA A 12 -44.63 -1.34 -3.95
C ALA A 12 -44.03 -0.09 -3.29
N ASP A 13 -44.62 0.38 -2.19
CA ASP A 13 -44.10 1.53 -1.43
C ASP A 13 -42.70 1.25 -0.83
N PHE A 14 -42.48 0.04 -0.30
CA PHE A 14 -41.15 -0.38 0.19
C PHE A 14 -40.10 -0.43 -0.94
N VAL A 15 -40.48 -0.88 -2.15
CA VAL A 15 -39.57 -0.91 -3.30
C VAL A 15 -39.25 0.51 -3.79
N GLU A 16 -40.22 1.42 -3.74
CA GLU A 16 -40.07 2.84 -4.08
C GLU A 16 -39.12 3.56 -3.11
N GLU A 17 -39.28 3.34 -1.79
CA GLU A 17 -38.40 3.87 -0.74
C GLU A 17 -36.97 3.32 -0.85
N VAL A 18 -36.81 2.02 -1.13
CA VAL A 18 -35.49 1.41 -1.36
C VAL A 18 -34.82 1.98 -2.62
N LYS A 19 -35.59 2.26 -3.67
CA LYS A 19 -35.08 2.90 -4.91
C LYS A 19 -34.60 4.33 -4.66
N GLN A 20 -35.38 5.10 -3.90
CA GLN A 20 -35.04 6.47 -3.51
C GLN A 20 -33.79 6.51 -2.62
N TRP A 21 -33.65 5.55 -1.69
CA TRP A 21 -32.47 5.40 -0.83
C TRP A 21 -31.21 5.00 -1.63
N LEU A 22 -31.35 4.12 -2.63
CA LEU A 22 -30.26 3.73 -3.53
C LEU A 22 -29.84 4.85 -4.49
N LEU A 23 -30.78 5.69 -4.93
CA LEU A 23 -30.49 6.86 -5.78
C LEU A 23 -29.65 7.90 -5.04
N ILE A 24 -29.98 8.17 -3.77
CA ILE A 24 -29.22 9.10 -2.92
C ILE A 24 -27.83 8.53 -2.59
N LYS A 25 -27.71 7.23 -2.30
CA LYS A 25 -26.41 6.58 -2.01
C LYS A 25 -25.41 6.67 -3.17
N LYS A 26 -25.90 6.74 -4.41
CA LYS A 26 -25.08 6.72 -5.63
C LYS A 26 -24.23 8.00 -5.83
N GLU A 27 -24.65 9.13 -5.27
CA GLU A 27 -23.87 10.38 -5.30
C GLU A 27 -22.81 10.44 -4.20
N TYR A 28 -23.12 9.97 -2.99
CA TYR A 28 -22.15 9.92 -1.88
C TYR A 28 -21.05 8.88 -2.09
N THR A 29 -21.37 7.75 -2.74
CA THR A 29 -20.38 6.70 -3.03
C THR A 29 -19.32 7.18 -4.03
N LYS A 30 -19.66 8.09 -4.96
CA LYS A 30 -18.68 8.63 -5.91
C LYS A 30 -17.63 9.50 -5.23
N LEU A 31 -18.06 10.38 -4.32
CA LEU A 31 -17.14 11.29 -3.63
C LEU A 31 -16.20 10.52 -2.70
N ASP A 32 -16.74 9.55 -1.95
CA ASP A 32 -15.96 8.68 -1.07
C ASP A 32 -14.96 7.79 -1.84
N VAL A 33 -15.38 7.22 -2.97
CA VAL A 33 -14.49 6.39 -3.81
C VAL A 33 -13.38 7.25 -4.41
N VAL A 34 -13.70 8.46 -4.88
CA VAL A 34 -12.68 9.40 -5.39
C VAL A 34 -11.72 9.81 -4.27
N GLU A 35 -12.20 10.10 -3.06
CA GLU A 35 -11.33 10.44 -1.93
C GLU A 35 -10.41 9.27 -1.55
N LYS A 36 -10.93 8.03 -1.51
CA LYS A 36 -10.15 6.82 -1.22
C LYS A 36 -9.10 6.56 -2.30
N VAL A 37 -9.45 6.73 -3.58
CA VAL A 37 -8.52 6.61 -4.71
C VAL A 37 -7.42 7.68 -4.64
N VAL A 38 -7.77 8.94 -4.37
CA VAL A 38 -6.79 10.03 -4.23
C VAL A 38 -5.87 9.79 -3.04
N ARG A 39 -6.39 9.29 -1.91
CA ARG A 39 -5.58 8.95 -0.72
C ARG A 39 -4.60 7.81 -1.00
N ILE A 40 -5.04 6.76 -1.71
CA ILE A 40 -4.17 5.66 -2.12
C ILE A 40 -3.12 6.15 -3.11
N LEU A 41 -3.51 6.94 -4.11
CA LEU A 41 -2.59 7.51 -5.10
C LEU A 41 -1.57 8.45 -4.45
N SER A 42 -1.99 9.30 -3.51
CA SER A 42 -1.10 10.19 -2.77
C SER A 42 -0.10 9.40 -1.92
N THR A 43 -0.59 8.40 -1.17
CA THR A 43 0.27 7.51 -0.37
C THR A 43 1.26 6.75 -1.26
N LEU A 44 0.80 6.24 -2.41
CA LEU A 44 1.63 5.54 -3.38
C LEU A 44 2.69 6.48 -3.99
N THR A 45 2.33 7.72 -4.29
CA THR A 45 3.23 8.72 -4.85
C THR A 45 4.32 9.07 -3.84
N ILE A 46 3.95 9.34 -2.59
CA ILE A 46 4.92 9.61 -1.50
C ILE A 46 5.83 8.39 -1.29
N ALA A 47 5.27 7.18 -1.23
CA ALA A 47 6.04 5.96 -1.09
C ALA A 47 7.03 5.77 -2.26
N PHE A 48 6.60 6.07 -3.49
CA PHE A 48 7.44 6.00 -4.68
C PHE A 48 8.59 7.01 -4.64
N VAL A 49 8.31 8.26 -4.25
CA VAL A 49 9.34 9.30 -4.08
C VAL A 49 10.35 8.89 -3.00
N ILE A 50 9.88 8.39 -1.85
CA ILE A 50 10.75 7.90 -0.77
C ILE A 50 11.60 6.72 -1.26
N ALA A 51 11.00 5.77 -1.98
CA ALA A 51 11.72 4.62 -2.53
C ALA A 51 12.81 5.06 -3.51
N LEU A 52 12.51 5.99 -4.41
CA LEU A 52 13.49 6.56 -5.35
C LEU A 52 14.64 7.27 -4.62
N LEU A 53 14.32 8.14 -3.66
CA LEU A 53 15.33 8.84 -2.86
C LEU A 53 16.19 7.86 -2.05
N THR A 54 15.58 6.83 -1.48
CA THR A 54 16.29 5.79 -0.72
C THR A 54 17.21 4.99 -1.63
N LEU A 55 16.77 4.65 -2.84
CA LEU A 55 17.57 3.94 -3.83
C LEU A 55 18.77 4.78 -4.27
N LEU A 56 18.56 6.06 -4.58
CA LEU A 56 19.64 7.01 -4.89
C LEU A 56 20.64 7.12 -3.74
N ALA A 57 20.15 7.34 -2.52
CA ALA A 57 21.00 7.42 -1.33
C ALA A 57 21.81 6.13 -1.12
N LEU A 58 21.20 4.96 -1.32
CA LEU A 58 21.87 3.67 -1.18
C LEU A 58 22.99 3.48 -2.21
N ILE A 59 22.78 3.93 -3.45
CA ILE A 59 23.82 3.90 -4.49
C ILE A 59 24.99 4.79 -4.08
N TYR A 60 24.74 6.04 -3.69
CA TYR A 60 25.81 6.96 -3.27
C TYR A 60 26.55 6.47 -2.03
N LEU A 61 25.83 5.87 -1.07
CA LEU A 61 26.42 5.23 0.10
C LEU A 61 27.36 4.08 -0.30
N SER A 62 26.93 3.25 -1.26
CA SER A 62 27.74 2.15 -1.81
C SER A 62 29.03 2.65 -2.44
N PHE A 63 28.95 3.72 -3.24
CA PHE A 63 30.13 4.36 -3.82
C PHE A 63 31.06 4.93 -2.74
N ALA A 64 30.52 5.61 -1.73
CA ALA A 64 31.30 6.14 -0.63
C ALA A 64 32.04 5.02 0.13
N ALA A 65 31.38 3.91 0.42
CA ALA A 65 31.98 2.74 1.05
C ALA A 65 33.07 2.11 0.17
N ALA A 66 32.84 1.98 -1.13
CA ALA A 66 33.83 1.46 -2.07
C ALA A 66 35.07 2.36 -2.15
N TYR A 67 34.89 3.69 -2.21
CA TYR A 67 36.02 4.63 -2.21
C TYR A 67 36.81 4.61 -0.90
N PHE A 68 36.13 4.52 0.25
CA PHE A 68 36.77 4.39 1.54
C PHE A 68 37.62 3.11 1.63
N LEU A 69 37.07 1.96 1.20
CA LEU A 69 37.81 0.70 1.15
C LEU A 69 38.94 0.73 0.12
N ALA A 70 38.75 1.38 -1.02
CA ALA A 70 39.79 1.52 -2.03
C ALA A 70 41.01 2.30 -1.50
N GLY A 71 40.78 3.29 -0.63
CA GLY A 71 41.84 4.00 0.08
C GLY A 71 42.67 3.09 1.00
N ILE A 72 42.06 2.05 1.59
CA ILE A 72 42.75 1.10 2.48
C ILE A 72 43.43 -0.02 1.69
N LEU A 73 42.76 -0.55 0.67
CA LEU A 73 43.25 -1.69 -0.13
C LEU A 73 44.15 -1.25 -1.30
N HIS A 74 44.32 0.06 -1.52
CA HIS A 74 45.03 0.67 -2.67
C HIS A 74 44.61 0.13 -4.04
N SER A 75 43.42 -0.48 -4.13
CA SER A 75 42.95 -1.17 -5.33
C SER A 75 41.42 -1.04 -5.43
N LEU A 76 40.99 -0.33 -6.47
CA LEU A 76 39.58 -0.12 -6.80
C LEU A 76 38.79 -1.44 -6.97
N PRO A 77 39.25 -2.43 -7.76
CA PRO A 77 38.44 -3.63 -8.02
C PRO A 77 38.26 -4.52 -6.79
N LEU A 78 39.28 -4.62 -5.93
CA LEU A 78 39.20 -5.36 -4.66
C LEU A 78 38.23 -4.71 -3.67
N ALA A 79 38.18 -3.37 -3.64
CA ALA A 79 37.22 -2.66 -2.81
C ALA A 79 35.77 -2.95 -3.23
N PHE A 80 35.47 -2.94 -4.54
CA PHE A 80 34.14 -3.31 -5.04
C PHE A 80 33.78 -4.77 -4.71
N LEU A 81 34.74 -5.69 -4.77
CA LEU A 81 34.53 -7.09 -4.43
C LEU A 81 34.19 -7.26 -2.93
N CYS A 82 34.90 -6.56 -2.05
CA CYS A 82 34.60 -6.54 -0.62
C CYS A 82 33.22 -5.93 -0.32
N VAL A 83 32.86 -4.82 -0.98
CA VAL A 83 31.54 -4.20 -0.84
C VAL A 83 30.44 -5.15 -1.32
N CYS A 84 30.67 -5.86 -2.44
CA CYS A 84 29.74 -6.88 -2.93
C CYS A 84 29.53 -8.01 -1.91
N LEU A 85 30.60 -8.53 -1.31
CA LEU A 85 30.51 -9.53 -0.24
C LEU A 85 29.74 -9.00 0.97
N ALA A 86 29.98 -7.75 1.37
CA ALA A 86 29.25 -7.11 2.45
C ALA A 86 27.75 -6.98 2.13
N TYR A 87 27.38 -6.60 0.91
CA TYR A 87 25.98 -6.54 0.48
C TYR A 87 25.30 -7.91 0.49
N ILE A 88 26.00 -8.98 0.08
CA ILE A 88 25.47 -10.34 0.14
C ILE A 88 25.18 -10.76 1.59
N VAL A 89 26.07 -10.43 2.53
CA VAL A 89 25.86 -10.70 3.96
C VAL A 89 24.65 -9.94 4.48
N VAL A 90 24.55 -8.64 4.19
CA VAL A 90 23.39 -7.83 4.59
C VAL A 90 22.09 -8.38 3.99
N LEU A 91 22.11 -8.73 2.70
CA LEU A 91 20.96 -9.32 2.01
C LEU A 91 20.55 -10.64 2.64
N SER A 92 21.51 -11.51 3.00
CA SER A 92 21.24 -12.75 3.72
C SER A 92 20.54 -12.49 5.06
N VAL A 93 21.03 -11.54 5.85
CA VAL A 93 20.40 -11.14 7.12
C VAL A 93 18.99 -10.58 6.92
N VAL A 94 18.79 -9.73 5.91
CA VAL A 94 17.49 -9.16 5.56
C VAL A 94 16.51 -10.25 5.13
N VAL A 95 16.95 -11.21 4.31
CA VAL A 95 16.14 -12.37 3.89
C VAL A 95 15.76 -13.23 5.10
N MET A 96 16.65 -13.37 6.09
CA MET A 96 16.35 -14.13 7.31
C MET A 96 15.37 -13.38 8.23
N LYS A 97 15.39 -12.04 8.23
CA LYS A 97 14.46 -11.17 8.98
C LYS A 97 13.21 -10.76 8.19
N ARG A 98 13.09 -11.20 6.92
CA ARG A 98 11.99 -10.98 5.96
C ARG A 98 10.62 -11.04 6.62
N HIS A 99 10.37 -12.07 7.41
CA HIS A 99 9.07 -12.35 8.04
C HIS A 99 8.59 -11.21 8.96
N SER A 100 9.49 -10.44 9.57
CA SER A 100 9.12 -9.35 10.48
C SER A 100 9.16 -7.97 9.84
N TRP A 101 9.98 -7.76 8.80
CA TRP A 101 10.19 -6.44 8.18
C TRP A 101 9.31 -6.20 6.95
N ILE A 102 8.95 -7.23 6.19
CA ILE A 102 8.18 -7.07 4.94
C ILE A 102 6.71 -7.43 5.17
N GLU A 103 6.43 -8.53 5.87
CA GLU A 103 5.04 -8.98 6.04
C GLU A 103 4.25 -8.10 6.99
N ARG A 104 4.85 -7.60 8.08
CA ARG A 104 4.14 -6.75 9.05
C ARG A 104 3.63 -5.43 8.46
N PRO A 105 4.41 -4.66 7.67
CA PRO A 105 3.88 -3.47 7.00
C PRO A 105 2.89 -3.82 5.88
N MET A 106 3.10 -4.90 5.11
CA MET A 106 2.14 -5.33 4.09
C MET A 106 0.78 -5.74 4.68
N VAL A 107 0.79 -6.52 5.76
CA VAL A 107 -0.43 -6.95 6.45
C VAL A 107 -1.15 -5.76 7.06
N ARG A 108 -0.44 -4.78 7.64
CA ARG A 108 -1.06 -3.54 8.15
C ARG A 108 -1.66 -2.70 7.03
N PHE A 109 -1.02 -2.64 5.85
CA PHE A 109 -1.59 -1.96 4.68
C PHE A 109 -2.86 -2.65 4.19
N LEU A 110 -2.84 -3.98 4.07
CA LEU A 110 -4.00 -4.78 3.68
C LEU A 110 -5.17 -4.66 4.68
N ILE A 111 -4.87 -4.72 5.99
CA ILE A 111 -5.87 -4.51 7.05
C ILE A 111 -6.41 -3.08 7.02
N GLY A 112 -5.57 -2.07 6.74
CA GLY A 112 -6.01 -0.68 6.61
C GLY A 112 -7.00 -0.47 5.46
N ILE A 113 -6.77 -1.12 4.31
CA ILE A 113 -7.73 -1.08 3.18
C ILE A 113 -9.03 -1.80 3.53
N PHE A 114 -8.95 -2.99 4.14
CA PHE A 114 -10.12 -3.83 4.42
C PHE A 114 -11.00 -3.29 5.57
N LYS A 115 -10.38 -2.78 6.64
CA LYS A 115 -11.11 -2.21 7.79
C LYS A 115 -11.90 -0.95 7.43
N ASP A 116 -11.43 -0.21 6.43
CA ASP A 116 -12.12 0.96 5.89
C ASP A 116 -13.37 0.58 5.07
N ASP A 117 -13.52 -0.69 4.68
CA ASP A 117 -14.74 -1.22 4.05
C ASP A 117 -15.74 -1.82 5.06
N GLU A 118 -15.28 -2.42 6.17
CA GLU A 118 -16.17 -2.94 7.23
C GLU A 118 -16.87 -1.85 8.05
N ASN A 119 -16.24 -0.70 8.28
CA ASN A 119 -16.83 0.41 9.04
C ASN A 119 -17.95 1.17 8.27
N LYS A 120 -18.39 0.62 7.13
CA LYS A 120 -19.50 1.12 6.31
C LYS A 120 -20.69 0.16 6.21
N GLN A 121 -20.68 -0.96 6.96
CA GLN A 121 -21.87 -1.78 7.22
C GLN A 121 -22.56 -1.32 8.51
#